data_AF-A0ABD6IT16-F1
#
_entry.id   AF-A0ABD6IT16-F1
#
_cell.length_a   1.000
_cell.length_b   1.000
_cell.length_c   1.000
_cell.angle_alpha   90.00
_cell.angle_beta   90.00
_cell.angle_gamma   90.00
#
_symmetry.space_group_name_H-M   'P 1'
#
loop_
_entity.id
_entity.type
_entity.pdbx_description
1 polymer ?
#
loop_
_entity_poly.entity_id
_entity_poly.type
_entity_poly.pdbx_seq_one_letter_code
_entity_poly.pdbx_strand_id
1 'polypeptide(L)'
;MNSLRPALVALTGVCFLVFAAAWLLGAAYFGIRHHGGVRDWLRASRASASRRLLLIAGVALFLVVVRHTRGFWEHLQFWRPELAVLGALLALVSTALLLWARWVLGTMWDSVPSLRQNHELRTDGPYRLVRHPIYTGVLGLVTGSMLAGGFGVWTAFLAAAIPWLLRRVRAEDALMAGEFGAAYDAYRSRVPALIPRLRPARPHPRGAGGGGRS
;
A
#
# COMPACT_ATOMS: atom_id res chain seq x y z
N MET A 1 -25.30 -16.35 -15.89
CA MET A 1 -24.96 -15.91 -14.51
C MET A 1 -23.99 -16.86 -13.79
N ASN A 2 -23.95 -18.16 -14.12
CA ASN A 2 -23.09 -19.15 -13.44
C ASN A 2 -21.56 -18.95 -13.58
N SER A 3 -21.10 -18.13 -14.54
CA SER A 3 -19.68 -17.84 -14.77
C SER A 3 -19.19 -16.48 -14.21
N LEU A 4 -20.10 -15.61 -13.75
CA LEU A 4 -19.73 -14.24 -13.37
C LEU A 4 -18.92 -14.20 -12.08
N ARG A 5 -19.38 -14.89 -11.03
CA ARG A 5 -18.69 -14.95 -9.73
C ARG A 5 -17.26 -15.48 -9.84
N PRO A 6 -16.99 -16.64 -10.46
CA PRO A 6 -15.61 -17.13 -10.58
C PRO A 6 -14.74 -16.21 -11.44
N ALA A 7 -15.28 -15.57 -12.49
CA ALA A 7 -14.54 -14.63 -13.31
C ALA A 7 -14.11 -13.36 -12.54
N LEU A 8 -15.02 -12.76 -11.76
CA LEU A 8 -14.72 -11.58 -10.94
C LEU A 8 -13.72 -11.92 -9.83
N VAL A 9 -13.86 -13.08 -9.18
CA VAL A 9 -12.89 -13.55 -8.19
C VAL A 9 -11.52 -13.77 -8.83
N ALA A 10 -11.46 -14.41 -10.00
CA ALA A 10 -10.21 -14.63 -10.73
C ALA A 10 -9.53 -13.29 -11.09
N LEU A 11 -10.28 -12.29 -11.54
CA LEU A 11 -9.75 -10.94 -11.81
C LEU A 11 -9.10 -10.33 -10.55
N THR A 12 -9.75 -10.43 -9.40
CA THR A 12 -9.13 -9.93 -8.15
C THR A 12 -7.91 -10.75 -7.74
N GLY A 13 -7.89 -12.06 -8.03
CA GLY A 13 -6.71 -12.90 -7.86
C GLY A 13 -5.54 -12.46 -8.74
N VAL A 14 -5.79 -12.12 -10.01
CA VAL A 14 -4.78 -11.55 -10.91
C VAL A 14 -4.24 -10.23 -10.35
N CYS A 15 -5.10 -9.37 -9.80
CA CYS A 15 -4.67 -8.12 -9.15
C CYS A 15 -3.67 -8.38 -8.00
N PHE A 16 -3.94 -9.38 -7.15
CA PHE A 16 -3.01 -9.80 -6.10
C PHE A 16 -1.69 -10.37 -6.64
N LEU A 17 -1.74 -11.14 -7.72
CA LEU A 17 -0.52 -11.66 -8.37
C LEU A 17 0.34 -10.54 -8.94
N VAL A 18 -0.28 -9.56 -9.60
CA VAL A 18 0.41 -8.36 -10.11
C VAL A 18 1.04 -7.57 -8.96
N PHE A 19 0.30 -7.37 -7.87
CA PHE A 19 0.80 -6.75 -6.65
C PHE A 19 2.04 -7.49 -6.10
N ALA A 20 1.93 -8.80 -5.91
CA ALA A 20 3.00 -9.64 -5.37
C ALA A 20 4.22 -9.63 -6.30
N ALA A 21 4.03 -9.76 -7.61
CA ALA A 21 5.10 -9.71 -8.60
C ALA A 21 5.84 -8.36 -8.55
N ALA A 22 5.12 -7.24 -8.51
CA ALA A 22 5.72 -5.90 -8.41
C ALA A 22 6.58 -5.73 -7.14
N TRP A 23 6.14 -6.31 -6.00
CA TRP A 23 6.88 -6.26 -4.74
C TRP A 23 8.09 -7.18 -4.75
N LEU A 24 7.96 -8.40 -5.27
CA LEU A 24 9.05 -9.37 -5.38
C LEU A 24 10.13 -8.87 -6.35
N LEU A 25 9.75 -8.37 -7.52
CA LEU A 25 10.66 -7.78 -8.49
C LEU A 25 11.40 -6.57 -7.90
N GLY A 26 10.67 -5.69 -7.18
CA GLY A 26 11.29 -4.59 -6.46
C GLY A 26 12.29 -5.08 -5.41
N ALA A 27 11.91 -6.05 -4.57
CA ALA A 27 12.79 -6.60 -3.54
C ALA A 27 14.04 -7.28 -4.13
N ALA A 28 13.90 -8.03 -5.22
CA ALA A 28 15.02 -8.64 -5.93
C ALA A 28 15.95 -7.58 -6.52
N TYR A 29 15.40 -6.56 -7.18
CA TYR A 29 16.16 -5.45 -7.73
C TYR A 29 16.98 -4.70 -6.67
N PHE A 30 16.37 -4.37 -5.51
CA PHE A 30 17.08 -3.73 -4.39
C PHE A 30 18.09 -4.64 -3.72
N GLY A 31 17.79 -5.94 -3.61
CA GLY A 31 18.73 -6.91 -3.07
C GLY A 31 20.00 -7.03 -3.92
N ILE A 32 19.86 -7.00 -5.24
CA ILE A 32 20.98 -7.13 -6.19
C ILE A 32 21.80 -5.83 -6.29
N ARG A 33 21.16 -4.65 -6.22
CA ARG A 33 21.86 -3.35 -6.33
C ARG A 33 22.40 -2.78 -5.00
N HIS A 34 22.29 -3.49 -3.88
CA HIS A 34 22.84 -2.99 -2.62
C HIS A 34 24.39 -3.09 -2.64
N HIS A 35 25.08 -1.94 -2.65
CA HIS A 35 26.54 -1.84 -2.73
C HIS A 35 27.34 -2.37 -1.51
N GLY A 36 26.70 -3.03 -0.53
CA GLY A 36 27.35 -3.59 0.67
C GLY A 36 27.87 -5.03 0.52
N GLY A 37 27.73 -5.64 -0.67
CA GLY A 37 28.06 -7.05 -0.88
C GLY A 37 27.08 -8.01 -0.18
N VAL A 38 27.09 -9.27 -0.63
CA VAL A 38 26.15 -10.33 -0.18
C VAL A 38 26.13 -10.48 1.35
N ARG A 39 27.27 -10.24 2.02
CA ARG A 39 27.41 -10.35 3.48
C ARG A 39 26.64 -9.28 4.26
N ASP A 40 26.61 -8.03 3.81
CA ASP A 40 25.85 -6.96 4.48
C ASP A 40 24.35 -7.10 4.22
N TRP A 41 23.98 -7.53 3.01
CA TRP A 41 22.61 -7.91 2.71
C TRP A 41 22.11 -9.07 3.58
N LEU A 42 22.95 -10.09 3.82
CA LEU A 42 22.63 -11.20 4.74
C LEU A 42 22.53 -10.73 6.20
N ARG A 43 23.40 -9.83 6.66
CA ARG A 43 23.34 -9.25 8.02
C ARG A 43 22.09 -8.39 8.23
N ALA A 44 21.76 -7.50 7.30
CA ALA A 44 20.53 -6.71 7.32
C ALA A 44 19.27 -7.59 7.21
N SER A 45 19.32 -8.64 6.37
CA SER A 45 18.24 -9.62 6.24
C SER A 45 18.04 -10.42 7.52
N ARG A 46 19.12 -10.78 8.25
CA ARG A 46 19.06 -11.43 9.58
C ARG A 46 18.51 -10.49 10.66
N ALA A 47 18.90 -9.22 10.68
CA ALA A 47 18.36 -8.23 11.62
C ALA A 47 16.86 -7.96 11.42
N SER A 48 16.38 -8.04 10.17
CA SER A 48 14.94 -7.98 9.84
C SER A 48 14.26 -9.37 9.86
N ALA A 49 15.00 -10.47 9.99
CA ALA A 49 14.48 -11.82 9.82
C ALA A 49 13.47 -12.15 10.92
N SER A 50 13.73 -11.77 12.17
CA SER A 50 12.80 -11.98 13.28
C SER A 50 11.43 -11.33 13.01
N ARG A 51 11.40 -10.07 12.54
CA ARG A 51 10.16 -9.39 12.15
C ARG A 51 9.47 -10.05 10.95
N ARG A 52 10.24 -10.50 9.94
CA ARG A 52 9.68 -11.19 8.76
C ARG A 52 9.12 -12.57 9.14
N LEU A 53 9.82 -13.30 10.00
CA LEU A 53 9.38 -14.59 10.52
C LEU A 53 8.13 -14.45 11.39
N LEU A 54 8.04 -13.42 12.23
CA LEU A 54 6.83 -13.12 12.99
C LEU A 54 5.66 -12.76 12.09
N LEU A 55 5.89 -12.00 11.01
CA LEU A 55 4.86 -11.71 10.00
C LEU A 55 4.43 -12.97 9.25
N ILE A 56 5.37 -13.81 8.81
CA ILE A 56 5.08 -15.07 8.12
C ILE A 56 4.33 -16.03 9.06
N ALA A 57 4.76 -16.16 10.32
CA ALA A 57 4.09 -16.97 11.33
C ALA A 57 2.69 -16.43 11.65
N GLY A 58 2.52 -15.10 11.72
CA GLY A 58 1.22 -14.47 11.90
C GLY A 58 0.28 -14.70 10.72
N VAL A 59 0.78 -14.59 9.48
CA VAL A 59 0.03 -14.91 8.26
C VAL A 59 -0.31 -16.41 8.20
N ALA A 60 0.63 -17.29 8.51
CA ALA A 60 0.42 -18.73 8.52
C ALA A 60 -0.61 -19.14 9.59
N LEU A 61 -0.50 -18.60 10.81
CA LEU A 61 -1.47 -18.80 11.88
C LEU A 61 -2.86 -18.29 11.46
N PHE A 62 -2.93 -17.10 10.86
CA PHE A 62 -4.17 -16.57 10.31
C PHE A 62 -4.78 -17.51 9.27
N LEU A 63 -3.99 -18.01 8.31
CA LEU A 63 -4.45 -18.96 7.30
C LEU A 63 -4.94 -20.29 7.90
N VAL A 64 -4.27 -20.77 8.96
CA VAL A 64 -4.68 -21.99 9.69
C VAL A 64 -6.00 -21.76 10.44
N VAL A 65 -6.13 -20.65 11.18
CA VAL A 65 -7.37 -20.28 11.88
C VAL A 65 -8.52 -20.14 10.90
N VAL A 66 -8.30 -19.46 9.77
CA VAL A 66 -9.28 -19.32 8.68
C VAL A 66 -9.67 -20.67 8.09
N ARG A 67 -8.70 -21.54 7.82
CA ARG A 67 -8.96 -22.88 7.28
C ARG A 67 -9.81 -23.71 8.26
N HIS A 68 -9.53 -23.61 9.56
CA HIS A 68 -10.25 -24.35 10.59
C HIS A 68 -11.66 -23.78 10.85
N THR A 69 -11.85 -22.48 10.65
CA THR A 69 -13.14 -21.78 10.84
C THR A 69 -13.96 -21.65 9.55
N ARG A 70 -13.63 -22.38 8.48
CA ARG A 70 -14.32 -22.30 7.17
C ARG A 70 -15.84 -22.43 7.27
N GLY A 71 -16.35 -23.38 8.06
CA GLY A 71 -17.79 -23.57 8.25
C GLY A 71 -18.48 -22.34 8.83
N PHE A 72 -17.84 -21.60 9.74
CA PHE A 72 -18.38 -20.33 10.26
C PHE A 72 -18.46 -19.26 9.16
N TRP A 73 -17.42 -19.14 8.34
CA TRP A 73 -17.36 -18.14 7.27
C TRP A 73 -18.34 -18.40 6.13
N GLU A 74 -18.74 -19.65 5.91
CA GLU A 74 -19.77 -20.03 4.93
C GLU A 74 -21.13 -19.42 5.26
N HIS A 75 -21.48 -19.31 6.55
CA HIS A 75 -22.73 -18.67 7.00
C HIS A 75 -22.72 -17.15 6.82
N LEU A 76 -21.53 -16.54 6.77
CA LEU A 76 -21.31 -15.10 6.53
C LEU A 76 -21.06 -14.79 5.04
N GLN A 77 -21.30 -15.75 4.14
CA GLN A 77 -21.20 -15.54 2.70
C GLN A 77 -22.41 -14.77 2.20
N PHE A 78 -22.29 -13.45 2.18
CA PHE A 78 -23.21 -12.58 1.43
C PHE A 78 -22.58 -12.22 0.09
N TRP A 79 -23.25 -12.54 -1.02
CA TRP A 79 -22.80 -12.22 -2.38
C TRP A 79 -23.94 -11.62 -3.20
N ARG A 80 -23.66 -10.49 -3.85
CA ARG A 80 -24.58 -9.79 -4.76
C ARG A 80 -23.80 -9.41 -6.03
N PRO A 81 -24.34 -9.64 -7.23
CA PRO A 81 -23.61 -9.41 -8.48
C PRO A 81 -23.22 -7.93 -8.69
N GLU A 82 -24.06 -6.99 -8.26
CA GLU A 82 -23.81 -5.55 -8.38
C GLU A 82 -22.62 -5.13 -7.51
N LEU A 83 -22.59 -5.61 -6.26
CA LEU A 83 -21.46 -5.41 -5.35
C LEU A 83 -20.20 -6.09 -5.87
N ALA A 84 -20.34 -7.26 -6.50
CA ALA A 84 -19.21 -8.01 -7.00
C ALA A 84 -18.49 -7.29 -8.16
N VAL A 85 -19.26 -6.70 -9.09
CA VAL A 85 -18.71 -5.88 -10.18
C VAL A 85 -18.03 -4.64 -9.61
N LEU A 86 -18.67 -3.93 -8.67
CA LEU A 86 -18.07 -2.77 -8.02
C LEU A 86 -16.78 -3.14 -7.27
N GLY A 87 -16.77 -4.29 -6.60
CA GLY A 87 -15.61 -4.83 -5.91
C GLY A 87 -14.44 -5.12 -6.85
N ALA A 88 -14.71 -5.75 -7.99
CA ALA A 88 -13.70 -6.04 -9.00
C ALA A 88 -13.12 -4.76 -9.61
N LEU A 89 -13.95 -3.76 -9.91
CA LEU A 89 -13.51 -2.45 -10.39
C LEU A 89 -12.66 -1.73 -9.34
N LEU A 90 -13.08 -1.77 -8.07
CA LEU A 90 -12.31 -1.21 -6.96
C LEU A 90 -10.94 -1.88 -6.84
N ALA A 91 -10.87 -3.22 -6.93
CA ALA A 91 -9.61 -3.96 -6.90
C ALA A 91 -8.66 -3.55 -8.04
N LEU A 92 -9.21 -3.38 -9.25
CA LEU A 92 -8.45 -2.96 -10.43
C LEU A 92 -7.87 -1.55 -10.25
N VAL A 93 -8.70 -0.57 -9.88
CA VAL A 93 -8.29 0.82 -9.63
C VAL A 93 -7.27 0.90 -8.50
N SER A 94 -7.48 0.13 -7.44
CA SER A 94 -6.57 0.08 -6.29
C SER A 94 -5.20 -0.48 -6.66
N THR A 95 -5.17 -1.50 -7.53
CA THR A 95 -3.93 -2.07 -8.06
C THR A 95 -3.20 -1.05 -8.93
N ALA A 96 -3.91 -0.33 -9.80
CA ALA A 96 -3.32 0.74 -10.61
C ALA A 96 -2.74 1.86 -9.75
N LEU A 97 -3.47 2.34 -8.74
CA LEU A 97 -2.99 3.36 -7.79
C LEU A 97 -1.71 2.92 -7.08
N LEU A 98 -1.67 1.65 -6.68
CA LEU A 98 -0.54 1.07 -5.98
C LEU A 98 0.70 0.96 -6.89
N LEU A 99 0.53 0.53 -8.14
CA LEU A 99 1.61 0.49 -9.13
C LEU A 99 2.12 1.90 -9.45
N TRP A 100 1.22 2.87 -9.58
CA TRP A 100 1.56 4.27 -9.78
C TRP A 100 2.35 4.84 -8.60
N ALA A 101 1.91 4.56 -7.37
CA ALA A 101 2.62 4.97 -6.16
C ALA A 101 4.00 4.34 -6.06
N ARG A 102 4.10 3.06 -6.38
CA ARG A 102 5.37 2.32 -6.39
C ARG A 102 6.35 2.93 -7.40
N TRP A 103 5.85 3.24 -8.58
CA TRP A 103 6.63 3.83 -9.66
C TRP A 103 7.11 5.26 -9.29
N VAL A 104 6.22 6.11 -8.76
CA VAL A 104 6.57 7.47 -8.30
C VAL A 104 7.50 7.46 -7.09
N LEU A 105 7.45 6.45 -6.23
CA LEU A 105 8.41 6.29 -5.13
C LEU A 105 9.83 5.90 -5.63
N GLY A 106 10.06 5.85 -6.95
CA GLY A 106 11.40 5.90 -7.54
C GLY A 106 12.11 4.55 -7.64
N THR A 107 11.36 3.44 -7.71
CA THR A 107 12.00 2.11 -7.68
C THR A 107 12.01 1.37 -9.00
N MET A 108 11.38 1.90 -10.05
CA MET A 108 11.49 1.30 -11.39
C MET A 108 12.49 2.03 -12.30
N TRP A 109 12.81 3.32 -12.10
CA TRP A 109 13.56 4.12 -13.08
C TRP A 109 14.66 5.01 -12.48
N ASP A 110 15.64 4.43 -11.81
CA ASP A 110 16.77 5.15 -11.20
C ASP A 110 16.42 6.03 -9.99
N SER A 111 17.30 6.24 -9.02
CA SER A 111 18.74 5.95 -8.94
C SER A 111 19.07 5.69 -7.47
N VAL A 112 19.92 4.70 -7.22
CA VAL A 112 20.77 4.53 -6.03
C VAL A 112 20.13 4.91 -4.68
N PRO A 113 19.79 3.95 -3.80
CA PRO A 113 19.71 4.22 -2.36
C PRO A 113 21.13 4.47 -1.83
N SER A 114 21.77 5.53 -2.30
CA SER A 114 22.96 6.09 -1.69
C SER A 114 22.44 7.13 -0.73
N LEU A 115 22.37 6.76 0.54
CA LEU A 115 23.02 7.50 1.64
C LEU A 115 23.35 8.98 1.38
N ARG A 116 22.40 9.81 0.91
CA ARG A 116 22.63 11.22 0.62
C ARG A 116 21.51 12.04 1.23
N GLN A 117 21.77 12.51 2.44
CA GLN A 117 21.64 13.87 3.00
C GLN A 117 20.52 14.85 2.55
N ASN A 118 19.67 14.55 1.57
CA ASN A 118 18.55 15.37 1.12
C ASN A 118 17.38 14.44 0.75
N HIS A 119 16.78 13.77 1.75
CA HIS A 119 15.44 13.22 1.53
C HIS A 119 14.53 14.42 1.20
N GLU A 120 14.04 14.52 -0.03
CA GLU A 120 13.04 15.50 -0.40
C GLU A 120 11.64 14.92 -0.19
N LEU A 121 10.74 15.73 0.35
CA LEU A 121 9.36 15.31 0.57
C LEU A 121 8.64 15.14 -0.77
N ARG A 122 8.40 13.89 -1.17
CA ARG A 122 7.63 13.54 -2.38
C ARG A 122 6.15 13.92 -2.18
N THR A 123 5.68 14.87 -2.98
CA THR A 123 4.27 15.35 -2.94
C THR A 123 3.59 15.29 -4.31
N ASP A 124 4.25 14.68 -5.30
CA ASP A 124 3.81 14.55 -6.68
C ASP A 124 3.14 13.20 -6.97
N GLY A 125 2.67 13.01 -8.21
CA GLY A 125 1.97 11.80 -8.62
C GLY A 125 0.78 11.46 -7.70
N PRO A 126 0.64 10.22 -7.22
CA PRO A 126 -0.47 9.81 -6.36
C PRO A 126 -0.38 10.38 -4.93
N TYR A 127 0.80 10.86 -4.52
CA TYR A 127 1.00 11.49 -3.22
C TYR A 127 0.28 12.84 -3.11
N ARG A 128 -0.13 13.46 -4.24
CA ARG A 128 -1.00 14.63 -4.20
C ARG A 128 -2.45 14.32 -3.80
N LEU A 129 -2.88 13.06 -3.99
CA LEU A 129 -4.26 12.62 -3.77
C LEU A 129 -4.45 12.16 -2.32
N VAL A 130 -3.51 11.35 -1.84
CA VAL A 130 -3.47 10.78 -0.48
C VAL A 130 -2.02 10.65 -0.05
N ARG A 131 -1.73 10.81 1.25
CA ARG A 131 -0.35 10.71 1.76
C ARG A 131 0.20 9.29 1.70
N HIS A 132 -0.68 8.30 1.80
CA HIS A 132 -0.34 6.88 1.82
C HIS A 132 -1.04 6.12 0.68
N PRO A 133 -0.69 6.37 -0.60
CA PRO A 133 -1.39 5.78 -1.74
C PRO A 133 -1.21 4.27 -1.84
N ILE A 134 -0.06 3.73 -1.42
CA ILE A 134 0.15 2.27 -1.35
C ILE A 134 -0.85 1.63 -0.37
N TYR A 135 -1.07 2.25 0.79
CA TYR A 135 -1.99 1.75 1.81
C TYR A 135 -3.44 1.87 1.41
N THR A 136 -3.77 2.97 0.74
CA THR A 136 -5.06 3.18 0.11
C THR A 136 -5.33 2.07 -0.91
N GLY A 137 -4.34 1.77 -1.77
CA GLY A 137 -4.42 0.68 -2.74
C GLY A 137 -4.55 -0.70 -2.08
N VAL A 138 -3.79 -1.00 -1.02
CA VAL A 138 -3.92 -2.28 -0.31
C VAL A 138 -5.31 -2.44 0.33
N LEU A 139 -5.81 -1.42 1.02
CA LEU A 139 -7.16 -1.45 1.60
C LEU A 139 -8.24 -1.61 0.53
N GLY A 140 -8.12 -0.88 -0.57
CA GLY A 140 -9.06 -0.95 -1.68
C GLY A 140 -9.01 -2.31 -2.40
N LEU A 141 -7.82 -2.90 -2.59
CA LEU A 141 -7.67 -4.23 -3.17
C LEU A 141 -8.34 -5.31 -2.31
N VAL A 142 -8.08 -5.30 -1.00
CA VAL A 142 -8.67 -6.23 -0.04
C VAL A 142 -10.19 -6.06 0.04
N THR A 143 -10.66 -4.81 0.12
CA THR A 143 -12.10 -4.51 0.16
C THR A 143 -12.78 -4.89 -1.16
N GLY A 144 -12.13 -4.64 -2.29
CA GLY A 144 -12.61 -5.03 -3.61
C GLY A 144 -12.77 -6.54 -3.76
N SER A 145 -11.78 -7.31 -3.27
CA SER A 145 -11.85 -8.77 -3.22
C SER A 145 -12.94 -9.30 -2.30
N MET A 146 -13.15 -8.67 -1.14
CA MET A 146 -14.28 -8.97 -0.27
C MET A 146 -15.62 -8.83 -1.01
N LEU A 147 -15.81 -7.70 -1.71
CA LEU A 147 -17.04 -7.43 -2.43
C LEU A 147 -17.22 -8.35 -3.64
N ALA A 148 -16.14 -8.68 -4.36
CA ALA A 148 -16.15 -9.58 -5.51
C ALA A 148 -16.43 -11.06 -5.14
N GLY A 149 -15.81 -11.54 -4.06
CA GLY A 149 -15.84 -12.95 -3.64
C GLY A 149 -16.88 -13.30 -2.59
N GLY A 150 -17.27 -12.33 -1.77
CA GLY A 150 -18.16 -12.50 -0.61
C GLY A 150 -17.48 -12.10 0.70
N PHE A 151 -18.28 -11.61 1.66
CA PHE A 151 -17.81 -10.98 2.90
C PHE A 151 -16.97 -11.92 3.80
N GLY A 152 -17.52 -13.05 4.23
CA GLY A 152 -16.85 -14.15 4.95
C GLY A 152 -15.51 -13.82 5.64
N VAL A 153 -14.47 -14.58 5.29
CA VAL A 153 -13.12 -14.43 5.87
C VAL A 153 -12.49 -13.05 5.63
N TRP A 154 -12.81 -12.42 4.51
CA TRP A 154 -12.27 -11.11 4.16
C TRP A 154 -12.66 -10.03 5.18
N THR A 155 -13.80 -10.20 5.85
CA THR A 155 -14.24 -9.33 6.95
C THR A 155 -13.26 -9.39 8.13
N ALA A 156 -12.83 -10.59 8.52
CA ALA A 156 -11.84 -10.78 9.58
C ALA A 156 -10.47 -10.18 9.20
N PHE A 157 -10.08 -10.36 7.94
CA PHE A 157 -8.85 -9.81 7.42
C PHE A 157 -8.86 -8.28 7.47
N LEU A 158 -9.95 -7.63 7.04
CA LEU A 158 -10.11 -6.18 7.14
C LEU A 158 -10.12 -5.70 8.59
N ALA A 159 -10.85 -6.40 9.47
CA ALA A 159 -10.90 -6.07 10.90
C ALA A 159 -9.51 -6.10 11.57
N ALA A 160 -8.63 -7.01 11.14
CA ALA A 160 -7.24 -7.06 11.61
C ALA A 160 -6.32 -6.04 10.89
N ALA A 161 -6.49 -5.88 9.58
CA ALA A 161 -5.62 -5.06 8.75
C ALA A 161 -5.79 -3.56 9.02
N ILE A 162 -7.03 -3.07 9.21
CA ILE A 162 -7.32 -1.65 9.45
C ILE A 162 -6.56 -1.10 10.68
N PRO A 163 -6.69 -1.66 11.89
CA PRO A 163 -6.00 -1.11 13.06
C PRO A 163 -4.47 -1.22 12.96
N TRP A 164 -3.95 -2.28 12.33
CA TRP A 164 -2.52 -2.42 12.07
C TRP A 164 -2.01 -1.32 11.11
N LEU A 165 -2.72 -1.11 10.01
CA LEU A 165 -2.38 -0.12 8.99
C LEU A 165 -2.49 1.31 9.54
N LEU A 166 -3.53 1.61 10.33
CA LEU A 166 -3.65 2.91 10.99
C LEU A 166 -2.50 3.18 11.96
N ARG A 167 -2.02 2.16 12.70
CA ARG A 167 -0.81 2.27 13.52
C ARG A 167 0.42 2.57 12.66
N ARG A 168 0.57 1.90 11.52
CA ARG A 168 1.70 2.13 10.59
C ARG A 168 1.66 3.55 10.01
N VAL A 169 0.50 4.01 9.55
CA VAL A 169 0.28 5.39 9.07
C VAL A 169 0.69 6.41 10.12
N ARG A 170 0.27 6.22 11.39
CA ARG A 170 0.63 7.15 12.47
C ARG A 170 2.13 7.16 12.75
N ALA A 171 2.77 6.00 12.75
CA ALA A 171 4.21 5.91 12.94
C ALA A 171 4.98 6.59 11.79
N GLU A 172 4.54 6.41 10.55
CA GLU A 172 5.16 7.08 9.40
C GLU A 172 4.91 8.59 9.37
N ASP A 173 3.69 9.03 9.69
CA ASP A 173 3.39 10.46 9.81
C ASP A 173 4.25 11.11 10.90
N ALA A 174 4.49 10.42 12.02
CA ALA A 174 5.36 10.91 13.10
C ALA A 174 6.84 10.99 12.68
N LEU A 175 7.33 9.98 11.94
CA LEU A 175 8.69 9.99 11.39
C LEU A 175 8.85 11.13 10.38
N MET A 176 7.91 11.29 9.44
CA MET A 176 7.96 12.36 8.45
C MET A 176 7.85 13.74 9.11
N ALA A 177 7.02 13.91 10.15
CA ALA A 177 6.98 15.15 10.91
C ALA A 177 8.31 15.45 11.61
N GLY A 178 8.98 14.43 12.15
CA GLY A 178 10.31 14.58 12.77
C GLY A 178 11.42 14.94 11.78
N GLU A 179 11.36 14.40 10.55
CA GLU A 179 12.39 14.60 9.53
C GLU A 179 12.20 15.88 8.70
N PHE A 180 10.96 16.25 8.38
CA PHE A 180 10.63 17.35 7.47
C PHE A 180 9.94 18.55 8.14
N GLY A 181 9.52 18.42 9.41
CA GLY A 181 8.90 19.48 10.19
C GLY A 181 7.77 20.23 9.46
N ALA A 182 7.89 21.55 9.38
CA ALA A 182 6.88 22.45 8.84
C ALA A 182 6.50 22.15 7.38
N ALA A 183 7.43 21.64 6.55
CA ALA A 183 7.13 21.26 5.18
C ALA A 183 6.13 20.10 5.12
N TYR A 184 6.27 19.13 6.02
CA TYR A 184 5.35 18.01 6.15
C TYR A 184 4.02 18.42 6.77
N ASP A 185 3.99 19.33 7.74
CA ASP A 185 2.74 19.84 8.29
C ASP A 185 1.91 20.61 7.25
N ALA A 186 2.57 21.42 6.43
CA ALA A 186 1.94 22.10 5.30
C ALA A 186 1.36 21.10 4.27
N TYR A 187 2.06 20.00 4.02
CA TYR A 187 1.56 18.91 3.18
C TYR A 187 0.40 18.14 3.82
N ARG A 188 0.51 17.80 5.11
CA ARG A 188 -0.47 17.06 5.91
C ARG A 188 -1.81 17.78 6.04
N SER A 189 -1.79 19.10 6.13
CA SER A 189 -3.01 19.92 6.19
C SER A 189 -3.81 19.89 4.88
N ARG A 190 -3.13 19.67 3.75
CA ARG A 190 -3.72 19.70 2.40
C ARG A 190 -4.16 18.32 1.93
N VAL A 191 -3.32 17.31 2.11
CA VAL A 191 -3.54 15.98 1.52
C VAL A 191 -4.04 15.02 2.59
N PRO A 192 -5.17 14.32 2.42
CA PRO A 192 -5.68 13.34 3.38
C PRO A 192 -4.78 12.11 3.50
N ALA A 193 -4.89 11.37 4.61
CA ALA A 193 -4.02 10.21 4.85
C ALA A 193 -4.29 9.04 3.87
N LEU A 194 -5.56 8.60 3.76
CA LEU A 194 -5.94 7.36 3.08
C LEU A 194 -7.12 7.49 2.12
N ILE A 195 -8.12 8.32 2.40
CA ILE A 195 -9.28 8.47 1.51
C ILE A 195 -9.15 9.80 0.77
N PRO A 196 -9.11 9.80 -0.58
CA PRO A 196 -9.06 11.03 -1.36
C PRO A 196 -10.22 11.95 -1.00
N ARG A 197 -9.93 13.25 -0.84
CA ARG A 197 -10.99 14.25 -0.68
C ARG A 197 -11.54 14.59 -2.06
N LEU A 198 -12.86 14.71 -2.18
CA LEU A 198 -13.51 15.15 -3.43
C LEU A 198 -13.17 16.61 -3.78
N ARG A 199 -12.61 17.39 -2.85
CA ARG A 199 -12.13 18.75 -3.09
C ARG A 199 -10.59 18.76 -3.14
N PRO A 200 -9.98 19.12 -4.30
CA PRO A 200 -8.53 19.31 -4.38
C PRO A 200 -8.07 20.38 -3.40
N ALA A 201 -6.96 20.14 -2.69
CA ALA A 201 -6.33 21.19 -1.90
C ALA A 201 -5.76 22.26 -2.82
N ARG A 202 -5.96 23.54 -2.46
CA ARG A 202 -5.48 24.68 -3.24
C ARG A 202 -3.95 24.57 -3.44
N PRO A 203 -3.42 24.78 -4.67
CA PRO A 203 -1.99 24.85 -4.89
C PRO A 203 -1.39 25.96 -4.04
N HIS A 204 -0.20 25.72 -3.48
CA HIS A 204 0.59 26.81 -2.89
C HIS A 204 1.02 27.74 -4.02
N PRO A 205 0.85 29.08 -3.90
CA PRO A 205 1.52 29.99 -4.82
C PRO A 205 3.01 29.69 -4.72
N ARG A 206 3.63 29.33 -5.86
CA ARG A 206 5.08 29.23 -5.93
C ARG A 206 5.61 30.58 -5.45
N GLY A 207 6.33 30.58 -4.33
CA GLY A 207 6.96 31.78 -3.81
C GLY A 207 7.71 32.46 -4.94
N ALA A 208 7.35 33.72 -5.20
CA ALA A 208 8.08 34.58 -6.10
C ALA A 208 9.56 34.53 -5.68
N GLY A 209 10.42 34.09 -6.60
CA GLY A 209 11.84 34.30 -6.49
C GLY A 209 12.09 35.81 -6.53
N GLY A 210 12.18 36.43 -5.35
CA GLY A 210 12.70 37.78 -5.19
C GLY A 210 14.22 37.72 -5.13
N GLY A 211 14.85 37.51 -6.29
CA GLY A 211 16.27 37.80 -6.48
C GLY A 211 16.45 39.26 -6.89
N GLY A 212 17.38 39.95 -6.24
CA GLY A 212 17.83 41.32 -6.56
C GLY A 212 18.16 42.06 -5.26
N ARG A 213 19.35 41.92 -4.67
CA ARG A 213 20.55 42.73 -4.99
C ARG A 213 20.25 44.22 -5.16
N SER A 214 20.48 44.99 -4.10
CA SER A 214 21.34 46.19 -4.06
C SER A 214 21.51 46.62 -2.62
#